data_AF-A0A9Q1GBW1-F1
#
_entry.id   AF-A0A9Q1GBW1-F1
#
_cell.length_a   1.000
_cell.length_b   1.000
_cell.length_c   1.000
_cell.angle_alpha   90.00
_cell.angle_beta   90.00
_cell.angle_gamma   90.00
#
_symmetry.space_group_name_H-M   'P 1'
#
loop_
_entity.id
_entity.type
_entity.pdbx_description
1 polymer ?
#
loop_
_entity_poly.entity_id
_entity_poly.type
_entity_poly.pdbx_seq_one_letter_code
_entity_poly.pdbx_strand_id
1 'polypeptide(L)'
;MRRERGEFHRLVQELTLYHGRFRTYFRMSCGQFEDLLEQLAPHLKKQRNNFREPIDPEQWLAVCLRFLAVDVGGFGSNSDGGIFANSRFGKALQAGDLNVPLPSPLPSAP
;
A
#
# COMPACT_ATOMS: atom_id res chain seq x y z
N MET A 1 13.09 15.79 9.73
CA MET A 1 13.10 14.42 9.15
C MET A 1 11.83 13.95 8.45
N ARG A 2 10.62 13.84 9.05
CA ARG A 2 9.41 13.43 8.27
C ARG A 2 9.01 14.45 7.18
N ARG A 3 9.11 15.75 7.48
CA ARG A 3 8.85 16.85 6.54
C ARG A 3 9.87 16.95 5.39
N GLU A 4 11.08 16.42 5.57
CA GLU A 4 12.20 16.59 4.62
C GLU A 4 12.59 15.29 3.90
N ARG A 5 12.30 14.12 4.48
CA ARG A 5 12.67 12.79 3.97
C ARG A 5 11.53 11.77 3.99
N GLY A 6 10.30 12.18 4.32
CA GLY A 6 9.16 11.27 4.39
C GLY A 6 8.65 10.90 3.00
N GLU A 7 8.61 9.61 2.68
CA GLU A 7 8.01 9.02 1.47
C GLU A 7 6.62 9.59 1.14
N PHE A 8 5.85 9.98 2.17
CA PHE A 8 4.52 10.55 2.03
C PHE A 8 4.48 11.85 1.22
N HIS A 9 5.45 12.75 1.42
CA HIS A 9 5.49 14.02 0.68
C HIS A 9 5.69 13.79 -0.82
N ARG A 10 6.48 12.76 -1.18
CA ARG A 10 6.73 12.37 -2.57
C ARG A 10 5.54 11.61 -3.17
N LEU A 11 4.96 10.70 -2.38
CA LEU A 11 3.83 9.87 -2.77
C LEU A 11 2.55 10.67 -2.98
N VAL A 12 2.22 11.62 -2.09
CA VAL A 12 1.04 12.49 -2.26
C VAL A 12 1.22 13.44 -3.43
N GLN A 13 2.41 14.02 -3.62
CA GLN A 13 2.70 14.85 -4.80
C GLN A 13 2.55 14.04 -6.11
N GLU A 14 3.03 12.79 -6.15
CA GLU A 14 2.83 11.91 -7.32
C GLU A 14 1.37 11.50 -7.54
N LEU A 15 0.60 11.31 -6.46
CA LEU A 15 -0.80 10.89 -6.52
C LEU A 15 -1.75 12.04 -6.88
N THR A 16 -1.46 13.27 -6.44
CA THR A 16 -2.22 14.47 -6.85
C THR A 16 -1.94 14.87 -8.30
N LEU A 17 -0.74 14.58 -8.84
CA LEU A 17 -0.38 14.86 -10.24
C LEU A 17 -1.08 13.96 -11.27
N TYR A 18 -1.68 12.84 -10.87
CA TYR A 18 -2.36 11.91 -11.77
C TYR A 18 -3.70 11.41 -11.20
N HIS A 19 -4.79 12.11 -11.49
CA HIS A 19 -6.16 11.72 -11.12
C HIS A 19 -6.52 10.25 -11.41
N GLY A 20 -6.01 9.67 -12.51
CA GLY A 20 -6.21 8.26 -12.84
C GLY A 20 -5.49 7.30 -11.90
N ARG A 21 -4.27 7.65 -11.46
CA ARG A 21 -3.48 6.82 -10.53
C ARG A 21 -4.02 6.92 -9.11
N PHE A 22 -4.56 8.07 -8.71
CA PHE A 22 -5.21 8.24 -7.42
C PHE A 22 -6.33 7.21 -7.21
N ARG A 23 -7.20 7.05 -8.21
CA ARG A 23 -8.29 6.07 -8.17
C ARG A 23 -7.80 4.64 -8.12
N THR A 24 -6.73 4.28 -8.82
CA THR A 24 -6.14 2.93 -8.70
C THR A 24 -5.52 2.72 -7.32
N TYR A 25 -4.90 3.75 -6.76
CA TYR A 25 -4.14 3.66 -5.51
C TYR A 25 -5.03 3.61 -4.26
N PHE A 26 -6.05 4.46 -4.19
CA PHE A 26 -6.98 4.56 -3.07
C PHE A 26 -8.36 3.92 -3.32
N ARG A 27 -8.59 3.41 -4.54
CA ARG A 27 -9.89 2.87 -4.99
C ARG A 27 -11.05 3.87 -4.96
N MET A 28 -10.76 5.17 -4.87
CA MET A 28 -11.75 6.27 -4.80
C MET A 28 -11.26 7.51 -5.56
N SER A 29 -12.17 8.42 -5.90
CA SER A 29 -11.79 9.70 -6.52
C SER A 29 -11.15 10.66 -5.50
N CYS A 30 -10.48 11.71 -5.98
CA CYS A 30 -9.96 12.77 -5.10
C CYS A 30 -11.09 13.43 -4.29
N GLY A 31 -12.23 13.73 -4.91
CA GLY A 31 -13.38 14.31 -4.19
C GLY A 31 -13.90 13.40 -3.07
N GLN A 32 -14.00 12.08 -3.32
CA GLN A 32 -14.40 11.14 -2.27
C GLN A 32 -13.39 11.08 -1.11
N PHE A 33 -12.10 11.22 -1.42
CA PHE A 33 -11.06 11.28 -0.39
C PHE A 33 -11.13 12.58 0.42
N GLU A 34 -11.38 13.72 -0.24
CA GLU A 34 -11.57 15.02 0.41
C GLU A 34 -12.80 15.02 1.32
N ASP A 35 -13.94 14.52 0.85
CA ASP A 35 -15.17 14.38 1.64
C ASP A 35 -14.96 13.50 2.88
N LEU A 36 -14.18 12.43 2.73
CA LEU A 36 -13.84 11.50 3.81
C LEU A 36 -12.86 12.16 4.80
N LEU A 37 -11.88 12.91 4.29
CA LEU A 37 -10.94 13.67 5.10
C LEU A 37 -11.66 14.73 5.92
N GLU A 38 -12.61 15.45 5.35
CA GLU A 38 -13.39 16.48 6.05
C GLU A 38 -14.20 15.89 7.21
N GLN A 39 -14.81 14.72 7.02
CA GLN A 39 -15.58 14.02 8.07
C GLN A 39 -14.69 13.42 9.16
N LEU A 40 -13.51 12.90 8.80
CA LEU A 40 -12.63 12.19 9.73
C LEU A 40 -11.62 13.11 10.43
N ALA A 41 -11.18 14.20 9.81
CA ALA A 41 -10.26 15.18 10.40
C ALA A 41 -10.65 15.64 11.82
N PRO A 42 -11.93 15.96 12.14
CA PRO A 42 -12.31 16.35 13.49
C PRO A 42 -12.21 15.21 14.52
N HIS A 43 -12.30 13.95 14.08
CA HIS A 43 -12.20 12.75 14.91
C HIS A 43 -10.77 12.22 15.05
N LEU A 44 -9.89 12.56 14.09
CA LEU A 44 -8.47 12.23 14.09
C LEU A 44 -7.62 13.19 14.95
N LYS A 45 -8.26 14.01 15.79
CA LYS A 45 -7.62 14.91 16.74
C LYS A 45 -6.73 14.13 17.71
N LYS A 46 -5.43 14.15 17.42
CA LYS A 46 -4.41 13.46 18.21
C LYS A 46 -4.30 14.09 19.60
N GLN A 47 -4.53 13.30 20.66
CA GLN A 47 -4.04 13.63 21.99
C GLN A 47 -2.50 13.73 21.92
N ARG A 48 -1.97 14.87 22.34
CA ARG A 48 -0.55 15.21 22.29
C ARG A 48 0.21 14.30 23.26
N ASN A 49 0.99 13.34 22.76
CA ASN A 49 1.95 12.60 23.57
C ASN A 49 3.37 13.14 23.32
N ASN A 50 4.13 13.33 24.40
CA ASN A 50 5.36 14.15 24.48
C ASN A 50 6.55 13.69 23.60
N PHE A 51 6.37 12.74 22.69
CA PHE A 51 7.47 12.10 21.97
C PHE A 51 7.47 12.34 20.46
N ARG A 52 6.37 12.81 19.83
CA ARG A 52 6.34 13.05 18.37
C ARG A 52 5.27 14.04 17.94
N GLU A 53 5.59 14.86 16.94
CA GLU A 53 4.64 15.73 16.25
C GLU A 53 3.42 14.92 15.75
N PRO A 54 2.19 15.46 15.85
CA PRO A 54 1.02 14.82 15.30
C PRO A 54 1.19 14.47 13.82
N ILE A 55 0.66 13.32 13.41
CA ILE A 55 0.64 12.96 11.99
C ILE A 55 -0.54 13.71 11.41
N ASP A 56 -0.35 14.42 10.31
CA ASP A 56 -1.44 15.18 9.67
C ASP A 56 -2.61 14.23 9.35
N PRO A 57 -3.88 14.63 9.54
CA PRO A 57 -5.03 13.76 9.27
C PRO A 57 -5.04 13.14 7.88
N GLU A 58 -4.55 13.88 6.88
CA GLU A 58 -4.36 13.41 5.51
C GLU A 58 -3.38 12.24 5.42
N GLN A 59 -2.24 12.35 6.12
CA GLN A 59 -1.25 11.28 6.21
C GLN A 59 -1.81 10.02 6.84
N TRP A 60 -2.57 10.21 7.91
CA TRP A 60 -3.18 9.12 8.63
C TRP A 60 -4.22 8.40 7.76
N LEU A 61 -5.10 9.16 7.12
CA LEU A 61 -6.14 8.63 6.26
C LEU A 61 -5.57 7.88 5.06
N ALA A 62 -4.57 8.44 4.37
CA ALA A 62 -3.95 7.79 3.23
C ALA A 62 -3.25 6.47 3.59
N VAL A 63 -2.59 6.38 4.76
CA VAL A 63 -2.01 5.11 5.24
C VAL A 63 -3.09 4.09 5.56
N CYS A 64 -4.15 4.50 6.26
CA CYS A 64 -5.28 3.62 6.58
C CYS A 64 -5.97 3.10 5.32
N LEU A 65 -6.28 3.97 4.36
CA LEU A 65 -6.89 3.57 3.09
C LEU A 65 -5.99 2.65 2.29
N ARG A 66 -4.66 2.85 2.32
CA ARG A 66 -3.73 1.95 1.64
C ARG A 66 -3.75 0.54 2.24
N PHE A 67 -3.86 0.44 3.56
CA PHE A 67 -3.97 -0.83 4.26
C PHE A 67 -5.33 -1.51 3.98
N LEU A 68 -6.41 -0.73 3.91
CA LEU A 68 -7.76 -1.25 3.64
C LEU A 68 -8.00 -1.58 2.16
N ALA A 69 -7.31 -0.91 1.24
CA ALA A 69 -7.42 -1.15 -0.21
C ALA A 69 -6.70 -2.42 -0.69
N VAL A 70 -6.26 -3.28 0.23
CA VAL A 70 -5.71 -4.60 -0.09
C VAL A 70 -6.87 -5.49 -0.56
N ASP A 71 -6.81 -5.92 -1.82
CA ASP A 71 -7.65 -7.01 -2.32
C ASP A 71 -7.24 -8.31 -1.60
N VAL A 72 -8.09 -8.79 -0.70
CA VAL A 72 -7.95 -10.11 -0.06
C VAL A 72 -8.95 -11.05 -0.74
N GLY A 73 -8.42 -11.94 -1.59
CA GLY A 73 -9.20 -12.91 -2.35
C GLY A 73 -9.53 -12.44 -3.76
N GLY A 74 -9.17 -13.26 -4.76
CA GLY A 74 -9.68 -13.08 -6.12
C GLY A 74 -11.17 -13.41 -6.19
N PHE A 75 -11.91 -12.78 -7.11
CA PHE A 75 -13.31 -13.09 -7.33
C PHE A 75 -13.47 -14.54 -7.83
N GLY A 76 -14.19 -15.38 -7.08
CA GLY A 76 -14.41 -16.80 -7.37
C GLY A 76 -13.64 -17.74 -6.44
N SER A 77 -13.96 -19.04 -6.49
CA SER A 77 -13.37 -20.12 -5.69
C SER A 77 -11.89 -20.42 -6.01
N ASN A 78 -11.13 -19.42 -6.43
CA ASN A 78 -9.71 -19.55 -6.68
C ASN A 78 -8.98 -19.54 -5.34
N SER A 79 -8.44 -20.71 -4.99
CA SER A 79 -7.55 -20.84 -3.84
C SER A 79 -6.34 -19.91 -3.94
N ASP A 80 -5.68 -19.68 -2.82
CA ASP A 80 -4.40 -18.95 -2.79
C ASP A 80 -3.38 -19.55 -3.77
N GLY A 81 -3.41 -20.87 -3.96
CA GLY A 81 -2.61 -21.57 -4.97
C GLY A 81 -2.97 -21.16 -6.41
N GLY A 82 -4.25 -20.99 -6.72
CA GLY A 82 -4.72 -20.49 -8.01
C GLY A 82 -4.39 -19.02 -8.25
N ILE A 83 -4.48 -18.18 -7.22
CA ILE A 83 -4.06 -16.77 -7.28
C ILE A 83 -2.56 -16.68 -7.53
N PHE A 84 -1.77 -17.45 -6.77
CA PHE A 84 -0.32 -17.52 -6.90
C PHE A 84 0.08 -17.95 -8.32
N ALA A 85 -0.46 -19.07 -8.82
CA ALA A 85 -0.15 -19.61 -10.14
C ALA A 85 -0.49 -18.64 -11.29
N ASN A 86 -1.59 -17.88 -11.16
CA ASN A 86 -2.01 -16.92 -12.18
C ASN A 86 -1.35 -15.54 -12.07
N SER A 87 -0.71 -15.24 -10.94
CA SER A 87 0.00 -13.97 -10.73
C SER A 87 1.20 -13.82 -11.67
N ARG A 88 1.60 -12.57 -11.95
CA ARG A 88 2.83 -12.28 -12.71
C ARG A 88 4.06 -12.95 -12.07
N PHE A 89 4.09 -12.97 -10.73
CA PHE A 89 5.14 -13.61 -9.96
C PHE A 89 5.16 -15.13 -10.17
N GLY A 90 4.02 -15.81 -10.02
CA GLY A 90 3.92 -17.27 -10.21
C GLY A 90 4.29 -17.70 -11.63
N LYS A 91 3.86 -16.95 -12.65
CA LYS A 91 4.24 -17.18 -14.05
C LYS A 91 5.75 -17.00 -14.27
N ALA A 92 6.33 -15.92 -13.73
CA ALA A 92 7.77 -15.67 -13.84
C ALA A 92 8.62 -16.71 -13.08
N LEU A 93 8.12 -17.18 -11.92
CA LEU A 93 8.77 -18.25 -11.17
C LEU A 93 8.74 -19.58 -11.94
N GLN A 94 7.60 -19.93 -12.54
CA GLN A 94 7.48 -21.13 -13.38
C GLN A 94 8.32 -21.04 -14.66
N ALA A 95 8.45 -19.85 -15.25
CA ALA A 95 9.26 -19.63 -16.44
C ALA A 95 10.78 -19.55 -16.17
N GLY A 96 11.20 -19.47 -14.89
CA GLY A 96 12.61 -19.26 -14.53
C GLY A 96 13.11 -17.83 -14.73
N ASP A 97 12.21 -16.87 -15.00
CA ASP A 97 12.54 -15.46 -15.29
C ASP A 97 12.91 -14.66 -14.03
N LEU A 98 12.72 -15.25 -12.84
CA LEU A 98 12.94 -14.54 -11.58
C LEU A 98 14.43 -14.39 -11.20
N ASN A 99 15.35 -14.93 -12.00
CA ASN A 99 16.78 -14.98 -11.71
C ASN A 99 17.07 -15.53 -10.29
N VAL A 100 16.26 -16.50 -9.86
CA VAL A 100 16.43 -17.18 -8.58
C VAL A 100 17.67 -18.07 -8.65
N PRO A 101 18.50 -18.10 -7.58
CA PRO A 101 19.63 -19.01 -7.54
C PRO A 101 19.14 -20.45 -7.67
N LEU A 102 19.95 -21.28 -8.35
CA LEU A 102 19.68 -22.70 -8.42
C LEU A 102 19.60 -23.27 -6.99
N PRO A 103 18.75 -24.30 -6.76
CA PRO A 103 18.70 -24.97 -5.48
C PRO A 103 20.10 -25.40 -5.04
N SER A 104 20.60 -24.76 -4.00
CA SER A 104 21.85 -25.12 -3.34
C SER A 104 21.55 -25.52 -1.91
N PRO A 105 22.26 -26.49 -1.33
CA PRO A 105 22.16 -26.78 0.10
C PRO A 105 22.30 -25.48 0.88
N LEU A 106 21.42 -25.28 1.87
CA LEU A 106 21.56 -24.13 2.76
C LEU A 106 22.93 -24.24 3.43
N PRO A 107 23.74 -23.17 3.44
CA PRO A 107 24.99 -23.19 4.17
C PRO A 107 24.62 -23.42 5.64
N SER A 108 25.00 -24.58 6.18
CA SER A 108 24.69 -25.09 7.53
C SER A 108 23.42 -25.94 7.74
N ALA A 109 22.85 -26.59 6.72
CA ALA A 109 21.92 -27.70 7.00
C ALA A 109 22.71 -28.90 7.59
N PRO A 110 22.26 -29.52 8.69
CA PRO A 110 22.91 -30.68 9.30
C PRO A 110 22.88 -31.92 8.40
#